data_AF-A0A3D8YIG7-F1
#
_entry.id   AF-A0A3D8YIG7-F1
#
_cell.length_a   1.000
_cell.length_b   1.000
_cell.length_c   1.000
_cell.angle_alpha   90.00
_cell.angle_beta   90.00
_cell.angle_gamma   90.00
#
_symmetry.space_group_name_H-M   'P 1'
#
loop_
_entity.id
_entity.type
_entity.pdbx_description
1 polymer ?
#
loop_
_entity_poly.entity_id
_entity_poly.type
_entity_poly.pdbx_seq_one_letter_code
_entity_poly.pdbx_strand_id
1 'polypeptide(L)'
;DVIRLRDEVSEQYRSLNELKQLGERYGFDLSRLAENFKEAVQWLYLPYLAALKEQNGAAMSLGRTSTSLDIYAERDFQAGAITETEGQEHIYHF
;
A
#
# COMPACT_ATOMS: atom_id res chain seq x y z
N ASP A 1 -23.28 -9.70 -19.76
CA ASP A 1 -23.04 -9.16 -18.41
C ASP A 1 -22.22 -10.07 -17.51
N VAL A 2 -22.68 -11.29 -17.19
CA VAL A 2 -21.93 -12.22 -16.31
C VAL A 2 -20.55 -12.60 -16.86
N ILE A 3 -20.42 -12.82 -18.17
CA ILE A 3 -19.14 -13.18 -18.81
C ILE A 3 -18.13 -12.04 -18.66
N ARG A 4 -18.51 -10.80 -19.01
CA ARG A 4 -17.65 -9.61 -18.87
C ARG A 4 -17.18 -9.42 -17.43
N LEU A 5 -18.08 -9.56 -16.44
CA LEU A 5 -17.72 -9.43 -15.03
C LEU A 5 -16.71 -10.51 -14.59
N ARG A 6 -16.82 -11.74 -15.10
CA ARG A 6 -15.85 -12.81 -14.79
C ARG A 6 -14.47 -12.51 -15.36
N ASP A 7 -14.41 -11.96 -16.56
CA ASP A 7 -13.15 -11.55 -17.18
C ASP A 7 -12.51 -10.41 -16.38
N GLU A 8 -13.29 -9.36 -16.04
CA GLU A 8 -12.82 -8.23 -15.22
C GLU A 8 -12.28 -8.66 -13.85
N VAL A 9 -12.98 -9.58 -13.15
CA VAL A 9 -12.52 -10.11 -11.85
C VAL A 9 -11.27 -10.97 -12.01
N SER A 10 -11.14 -11.70 -13.13
CA SER A 10 -9.96 -12.51 -13.41
C SER A 10 -8.73 -11.65 -13.69
N GLU A 11 -8.91 -10.51 -14.38
CA GLU A 11 -7.88 -9.49 -14.55
C GLU A 11 -7.48 -8.88 -13.19
N GLN A 12 -8.44 -8.48 -12.35
CA GLN A 12 -8.16 -7.96 -11.01
C GLN A 12 -7.35 -8.96 -10.16
N TYR A 13 -7.69 -10.26 -10.21
CA TYR A 13 -6.93 -11.29 -9.51
C TYR A 13 -5.49 -11.41 -10.03
N ARG A 14 -5.27 -11.27 -11.34
CA ARG A 14 -3.93 -11.26 -11.92
C ARG A 14 -3.13 -10.04 -11.45
N SER A 15 -3.72 -8.84 -11.52
CA SER A 15 -3.08 -7.60 -11.05
C SER A 15 -2.69 -7.66 -9.57
N LEU A 16 -3.49 -8.31 -8.72
CA LEU A 16 -3.14 -8.53 -7.31
C LEU A 16 -1.91 -9.44 -7.15
N ASN A 17 -1.68 -10.41 -8.03
CA ASN A 17 -0.48 -11.25 -7.99
C ASN A 17 0.75 -10.49 -8.51
N GLU A 18 0.59 -9.67 -9.53
CA GLU A 18 1.65 -8.79 -10.04
C GLU A 18 2.07 -7.76 -8.99
N LEU A 19 1.12 -7.27 -8.19
CA LEU A 19 1.39 -6.40 -7.04
C LEU A 19 2.25 -7.11 -5.99
N LYS A 20 2.03 -8.41 -5.70
CA LYS A 20 2.91 -9.17 -4.81
C LYS A 20 4.34 -9.25 -5.33
N GLN A 21 4.50 -9.54 -6.63
CA GLN A 21 5.82 -9.55 -7.29
C GLN A 21 6.49 -8.16 -7.28
N LEU A 22 5.70 -7.09 -7.39
CA LEU A 22 6.19 -5.73 -7.19
C LEU A 22 6.74 -5.57 -5.77
N GLY A 23 5.98 -5.95 -4.74
CA GLY A 23 6.42 -5.93 -3.36
C GLY A 23 7.76 -6.65 -3.15
N GLU A 24 7.89 -7.88 -3.65
CA GLU A 24 9.11 -8.68 -3.54
C GLU A 24 10.34 -7.97 -4.12
N ARG A 25 10.19 -7.27 -5.25
CA ARG A 25 11.28 -6.47 -5.86
C ARG A 25 11.76 -5.32 -4.98
N TYR A 26 10.87 -4.78 -4.14
CA TYR A 26 11.19 -3.72 -3.17
C TYR A 26 11.48 -4.28 -1.77
N GLY A 27 11.52 -5.60 -1.60
CA GLY A 27 11.83 -6.27 -0.33
C GLY A 27 10.64 -6.40 0.62
N PHE A 28 9.41 -6.30 0.13
CA PHE A 28 8.18 -6.41 0.92
C PHE A 28 7.32 -7.61 0.50
N ASP A 29 6.94 -8.46 1.45
CA ASP A 29 6.00 -9.55 1.21
C ASP A 29 4.55 -9.08 1.39
N LEU A 30 3.93 -8.59 0.30
CA LEU A 30 2.54 -8.13 0.32
C LEU A 30 1.50 -9.26 0.41
N SER A 31 1.92 -10.53 0.55
CA SER A 31 0.99 -11.64 0.77
C SER A 31 0.44 -11.70 2.20
N ARG A 32 1.12 -11.05 3.15
CA ARG A 32 0.71 -10.90 4.55
C ARG A 32 0.18 -9.50 4.85
N LEU A 33 -0.37 -9.35 6.05
CA LEU A 33 -0.77 -8.04 6.58
C LEU A 33 0.48 -7.24 7.00
N ALA A 34 0.35 -5.91 6.98
CA ALA A 34 1.36 -5.01 7.52
C ALA A 34 1.42 -5.14 9.06
N GLU A 35 2.62 -5.23 9.60
CA GLU A 35 2.84 -5.51 11.03
C GLU A 35 3.25 -4.28 11.82
N ASN A 36 3.83 -3.28 11.15
CA ASN A 36 4.34 -2.03 11.74
C ASN A 36 3.94 -0.82 10.88
N PHE A 37 4.17 0.39 11.40
CA PHE A 37 3.83 1.63 10.72
C PHE A 37 4.57 1.80 9.39
N LYS A 38 5.87 1.46 9.35
CA LYS A 38 6.65 1.48 8.11
C LYS A 38 6.02 0.60 7.04
N GLU A 39 5.61 -0.61 7.39
CA GLU A 39 4.92 -1.51 6.46
C GLU A 39 3.54 -0.99 6.08
N ALA A 40 2.77 -0.43 7.01
CA ALA A 40 1.46 0.14 6.68
C ALA A 40 1.56 1.23 5.61
N VAL A 41 2.59 2.09 5.70
CA VAL A 41 2.90 3.08 4.67
C VAL A 41 3.25 2.41 3.34
N GLN A 42 4.08 1.37 3.34
CA GLN A 42 4.51 0.69 2.11
C GLN A 42 3.41 -0.14 1.45
N TRP A 43 2.53 -0.76 2.23
CA TRP A 43 1.34 -1.49 1.76
C TRP A 43 0.32 -0.56 1.11
N LEU A 44 0.37 0.72 1.45
CA LEU A 44 -0.44 1.76 0.82
C LEU A 44 0.23 2.32 -0.43
N TYR A 45 1.55 2.53 -0.36
CA TYR A 45 2.33 3.12 -1.44
C TYR A 45 2.46 2.20 -2.66
N LEU A 46 2.83 0.93 -2.48
CA LEU A 46 3.13 0.02 -3.59
C LEU A 46 1.93 -0.23 -4.52
N PRO A 47 0.69 -0.42 -4.02
CA PRO A 47 -0.49 -0.51 -4.89
C PRO A 47 -0.77 0.80 -5.63
N TYR A 48 -0.58 1.95 -4.96
CA TYR A 48 -0.75 3.26 -5.60
C TYR A 48 0.30 3.48 -6.70
N LEU A 49 1.55 3.08 -6.48
CA LEU A 49 2.61 3.07 -7.48
C LEU A 49 2.29 2.14 -8.66
N ALA A 50 1.72 0.96 -8.39
CA ALA A 50 1.28 0.04 -9.44
C ALA A 50 0.19 0.69 -10.31
N ALA A 51 -0.81 1.33 -9.69
CA ALA A 51 -1.85 2.05 -10.41
C ALA A 51 -1.27 3.18 -11.29
N LEU A 52 -0.32 3.96 -10.75
CA LEU A 52 0.42 5.01 -11.49
C LEU A 52 1.22 4.49 -12.68
N LYS A 53 1.70 3.25 -12.64
CA LYS A 53 2.44 2.64 -13.76
C LYS A 53 1.52 2.18 -14.88
N GLU A 54 0.28 1.79 -14.58
CA GLU A 54 -0.67 1.29 -15.56
C GLU A 54 -1.56 2.37 -16.16
N GLN A 55 -1.86 3.43 -15.40
CA GLN A 55 -2.77 4.49 -15.82
C GLN A 55 -2.09 5.86 -15.85
N ASN A 56 -2.27 6.57 -16.96
CA ASN A 56 -1.83 7.95 -17.14
C ASN A 56 -2.99 8.95 -16.93
N GLY A 57 -3.92 8.64 -16.03
CA GLY A 57 -5.07 9.50 -15.75
C GLY A 57 -4.63 10.88 -15.23
N ALA A 58 -5.32 11.94 -15.64
CA ALA A 58 -4.97 13.32 -15.27
C ALA A 58 -5.05 13.60 -13.75
N ALA A 59 -5.84 12.81 -13.02
CA ALA A 59 -5.95 12.89 -11.57
C ALA A 59 -6.11 11.48 -10.99
N MET A 60 -5.06 10.98 -10.34
CA MET A 60 -5.13 9.76 -9.55
C MET A 60 -4.99 10.14 -8.09
N SER A 61 -6.09 10.06 -7.34
CA SER A 61 -6.11 10.45 -5.94
C SER A 61 -5.60 9.32 -5.06
N LEU A 62 -4.75 9.64 -4.09
CA LEU A 62 -4.34 8.70 -3.04
C LEU A 62 -5.49 8.30 -2.11
N GLY A 63 -6.55 9.12 -2.04
CA GLY A 63 -7.70 8.90 -1.16
C GLY A 63 -7.45 9.41 0.26
N ARG A 64 -8.27 8.94 1.21
CA ARG A 64 -8.18 9.29 2.64
C ARG A 64 -7.41 8.22 3.40
N THR A 65 -6.14 8.48 3.66
CA THR A 65 -5.19 7.48 4.16
C THR A 65 -4.65 7.78 5.55
N SER A 66 -4.60 9.07 5.92
CA SER A 66 -4.00 9.56 7.17
C SER A 66 -4.55 8.86 8.41
N THR A 67 -5.87 8.86 8.61
CA THR A 67 -6.51 8.24 9.79
C THR A 67 -6.24 6.74 9.89
N SER A 68 -6.12 6.04 8.76
CA SER A 68 -5.82 4.60 8.76
C SER A 68 -4.35 4.32 9.12
N LEU A 69 -3.44 5.17 8.64
CA LEU A 69 -2.01 5.09 8.96
C LEU A 69 -1.71 5.50 10.41
N ASP A 70 -2.47 6.47 10.93
CA ASP A 70 -2.37 6.96 12.30
C ASP A 70 -2.57 5.85 13.34
N ILE A 71 -3.45 4.87 13.06
CA ILE A 71 -3.67 3.71 13.93
C ILE A 71 -2.38 2.90 14.12
N TYR A 72 -1.58 2.72 13.06
CA TYR A 72 -0.31 2.01 13.14
C TYR A 72 0.78 2.87 13.77
N ALA A 73 0.81 4.17 13.44
CA ALA A 73 1.76 5.12 14.03
C ALA A 73 1.61 5.18 15.55
N GLU A 74 0.38 5.42 16.03
CA GLU A 74 0.08 5.53 17.45
C GLU A 74 0.43 4.26 18.22
N ARG A 75 0.09 3.09 17.65
CA ARG A 75 0.46 1.80 18.26
C ARG A 75 1.98 1.66 18.39
N ASP A 76 2.73 2.02 17.35
CA ASP A 76 4.17 1.86 17.34
C ASP A 76 4.87 2.90 18.25
N PHE A 77 4.31 4.11 18.37
CA PHE A 77 4.75 5.12 19.35
C PHE A 77 4.51 4.66 20.78
N GLN A 78 3.31 4.15 21.10
CA GLN A 78 2.98 3.64 22.44
C GLN A 78 3.83 2.44 22.83
N ALA A 79 4.23 1.61 21.86
CA ALA A 79 5.14 0.49 22.07
C ALA A 79 6.61 0.92 22.20
N GLY A 80 6.94 2.18 21.93
CA GLY A 80 8.32 2.69 21.86
C GLY A 80 9.13 2.07 20.72
N ALA A 81 8.46 1.58 19.67
CA ALA A 81 9.09 0.92 18.53
C ALA A 81 9.72 1.92 17.55
N ILE A 82 9.15 3.14 17.48
CA ILE A 82 9.65 4.27 16.70
C ILE A 82 9.44 5.57 17.48
N THR A 83 10.23 6.58 17.15
CA THR A 83 10.07 7.97 17.58
C THR A 83 9.22 8.76 16.60
N GLU A 84 8.69 9.91 17.02
CA GLU A 84 7.93 10.82 16.14
C GLU A 84 8.74 11.22 14.89
N THR A 85 10.04 11.46 15.05
CA THR A 85 10.93 11.79 13.93
C THR A 85 11.06 10.63 12.94
N GLU A 86 11.25 9.40 13.41
CA GLU A 86 11.30 8.21 12.54
C GLU A 86 9.95 7.97 11.85
N GLY A 87 8.84 8.17 12.55
CA GLY A 87 7.50 8.13 11.95
C GLY A 87 7.32 9.17 10.85
N GLN A 88 7.78 10.40 11.09
CA GLN A 88 7.73 11.47 10.11
C GLN A 88 8.62 11.17 8.88
N GLU A 89 9.77 10.53 9.06
CA GLU A 89 10.62 10.04 7.98
C GLU A 89 9.90 8.97 7.13
N HIS A 90 9.15 8.05 7.75
CA HIS A 90 8.36 7.07 6.99
C HIS A 90 7.30 7.73 6.09
N ILE A 91 6.71 8.84 6.53
CA ILE A 91 5.75 9.61 5.71
C ILE A 91 6.44 10.49 4.68
N TYR A 92 7.63 11.04 4.95
CA TYR A 92 8.36 11.89 3.99
C TYR A 92 9.06 11.10 2.88
N HIS A 93 9.53 9.89 3.18
CA HIS A 93 10.10 8.98 2.20
C HIS A 93 9.03 8.13 1.48
N PHE A 94 7.76 8.52 1.61
CA PHE A 94 6.63 8.06 0.79
C PHE A 94 6.84 8.35 -0.69
#